data_AF-F2C5B4-F1
#
_entry.id   AF-F2C5B4-F1
#
_cell.length_a   1.000
_cell.length_b   1.000
_cell.length_c   1.000
_cell.angle_alpha   90.00
_cell.angle_beta   90.00
_cell.angle_gamma   90.00
#
_symmetry.space_group_name_H-M   'P 1'
#
loop_
_entity.id
_entity.type
_entity.pdbx_description
1 polymer ?
#
loop_
_entity_poly.entity_id
_entity_poly.type
_entity_poly.pdbx_seq_one_letter_code
_entity_poly.pdbx_strand_id
1 'polypeptide(L)'
;MKQDGKTSSEIKNEIKNFETKFCDEKKEEFKEELRKKEWIHIKDNLYLMLIPDTESGINNSDIESLLLSDDIKKVDRILRKEFNSSDKNFVEEKNYGKNHLSKHIMYNYQDFSFQNFKKLFENIKSIIQDNKNRVNKK
;
A
#
# COMPACT_ATOMS: atom_id res chain seq x y z
N MET A 1 6.47 26.77 -0.16
CA MET A 1 5.56 26.89 0.99
C MET A 1 6.27 26.32 2.20
N LYS A 2 6.67 27.18 3.15
CA LYS A 2 7.34 26.78 4.39
C LYS A 2 6.29 26.15 5.30
N GLN A 3 6.44 24.89 5.65
CA GLN A 3 5.76 24.33 6.83
C GLN A 3 6.69 24.60 8.03
N ASP A 4 6.25 25.53 8.87
CA ASP A 4 6.65 25.81 10.26
C ASP A 4 8.06 25.42 10.70
N GLY A 5 9.01 26.37 10.60
CA GLY A 5 10.03 26.72 11.61
C GLY A 5 10.95 25.65 12.24
N LYS A 6 10.83 24.37 11.89
CA LYS A 6 11.54 23.26 12.53
C LYS A 6 12.79 22.90 11.77
N THR A 7 13.85 22.64 12.51
CA THR A 7 15.11 22.10 12.01
C THR A 7 14.97 20.59 11.70
N SER A 8 15.81 20.08 10.79
CA SER A 8 15.82 18.64 10.46
C SER A 8 16.11 17.74 11.67
N SER A 9 16.79 18.26 12.69
CA SER A 9 17.02 17.60 13.97
C SER A 9 15.72 17.39 14.75
N GLU A 10 14.90 18.44 14.83
CA GLU A 10 13.60 18.40 15.52
C GLU A 10 12.63 17.46 14.82
N ILE A 11 12.59 17.47 13.47
CA ILE A 11 11.78 16.53 12.69
C ILE A 11 12.21 15.09 12.97
N LYS A 12 13.51 14.79 12.98
CA LYS A 12 14.02 13.44 13.30
C LYS A 12 13.66 13.00 14.71
N ASN A 13 13.73 13.89 15.69
CA ASN A 13 13.34 13.59 17.06
C ASN A 13 11.83 13.37 17.20
N GLU A 14 11.01 14.13 16.47
CA GLU A 14 9.55 13.89 16.42
C GLU A 14 9.20 12.55 15.77
N ILE A 15 9.87 12.18 14.67
CA ILE A 15 9.73 10.87 14.05
C ILE A 15 10.14 9.77 15.04
N LYS A 16 11.30 9.91 15.69
CA LYS A 16 11.78 8.92 16.65
C LYS A 16 10.85 8.76 17.85
N ASN A 17 10.33 9.86 18.39
CA ASN A 17 9.34 9.84 19.48
C ASN A 17 8.00 9.26 19.04
N PHE A 18 7.61 9.49 17.79
CA PHE A 18 6.45 8.86 17.20
C PHE A 18 6.69 7.34 17.11
N GLU A 19 7.81 6.89 16.57
CA GLU A 19 8.18 5.47 16.46
C GLU A 19 8.19 4.75 17.82
N THR A 20 8.80 5.33 18.86
CA THR A 20 8.80 4.73 20.21
C THR A 20 7.41 4.70 20.84
N LYS A 21 6.65 5.79 20.76
CA LYS A 21 5.26 5.81 21.27
C LYS A 21 4.32 4.89 20.49
N PHE A 22 4.59 4.67 19.20
CA PHE A 22 3.81 3.78 18.34
C PHE A 22 4.12 2.30 18.61
N CYS A 23 5.33 1.97 19.07
CA CYS A 23 5.79 0.59 19.23
C CYS A 23 5.47 -0.07 20.57
N ASP A 24 5.37 0.66 21.68
CA ASP A 24 5.40 0.00 23.00
C ASP A 24 4.03 -0.09 23.70
N GLU A 25 3.17 0.92 23.62
CA GLU A 25 1.92 0.94 24.40
C GLU A 25 0.65 0.53 23.63
N LYS A 26 0.62 0.73 22.30
CA LYS A 26 -0.60 0.53 21.48
C LYS A 26 -0.45 -0.50 20.37
N LYS A 27 0.69 -1.17 20.29
CA LYS A 27 1.04 -2.02 19.16
C LYS A 27 0.07 -3.18 18.95
N GLU A 28 -0.36 -3.85 20.01
CA GLU A 28 -1.30 -4.97 19.88
C GLU A 28 -2.74 -4.49 19.58
N GLU A 29 -3.20 -3.39 20.19
CA GLU A 29 -4.50 -2.78 19.86
C GLU A 29 -4.53 -2.33 18.39
N PHE A 30 -3.47 -1.69 17.91
CA PHE A 30 -3.34 -1.28 16.51
C PHE A 30 -3.25 -2.46 15.56
N LYS A 31 -2.55 -3.54 15.91
CA LYS A 31 -2.54 -4.77 15.10
C LYS A 31 -3.93 -5.39 15.02
N GLU A 32 -4.65 -5.46 16.14
CA GLU A 32 -6.03 -5.94 16.20
C GLU A 32 -6.96 -5.10 15.31
N GLU A 33 -6.87 -3.77 15.41
CA GLU A 33 -7.68 -2.86 14.59
C GLU A 33 -7.31 -2.94 13.10
N LEU A 34 -6.01 -2.95 12.78
CA LEU A 34 -5.52 -3.12 11.41
C LEU A 34 -5.94 -4.46 10.80
N ARG A 35 -5.96 -5.55 11.57
CA ARG A 35 -6.47 -6.85 11.09
C ARG A 35 -7.98 -6.83 10.82
N LYS A 36 -8.74 -6.02 11.56
CA LYS A 36 -10.21 -5.94 11.44
C LYS A 36 -10.65 -4.99 10.34
N LYS A 37 -10.01 -3.83 10.23
CA LYS A 37 -10.41 -2.74 9.34
C LYS A 37 -9.51 -2.56 8.13
N GLU A 38 -8.29 -3.13 8.15
CA GLU A 38 -7.23 -2.91 7.16
C GLU A 38 -6.78 -1.45 7.02
N TRP A 39 -7.20 -0.58 7.92
CA TRP A 39 -6.73 0.78 8.04
C TRP A 39 -6.88 1.27 9.47
N ILE A 40 -6.12 2.31 9.80
CA ILE A 40 -6.17 2.94 11.10
C ILE A 40 -5.88 4.44 11.01
N HIS A 41 -6.57 5.20 11.87
CA HIS A 41 -6.27 6.60 12.10
C HIS A 41 -5.06 6.73 13.02
N ILE A 42 -4.04 7.45 12.59
CA ILE A 42 -2.85 7.70 13.40
C ILE A 42 -3.01 9.01 14.17
N LYS A 43 -3.15 10.13 13.43
CA LYS A 43 -3.22 11.48 14.01
C LYS A 43 -3.71 12.46 12.95
N ASP A 44 -4.49 13.46 13.34
CA ASP A 44 -4.99 14.52 12.43
C ASP A 44 -5.63 13.91 11.17
N ASN A 45 -5.06 14.16 9.99
CA ASN A 45 -5.49 13.56 8.71
C ASN A 45 -4.58 12.41 8.24
N LEU A 46 -3.68 11.91 9.08
CA LEU A 46 -2.77 10.81 8.80
C LEU A 46 -3.42 9.46 9.13
N TYR A 47 -3.43 8.58 8.14
CA TYR A 47 -3.94 7.21 8.22
C TYR A 47 -2.90 6.24 7.69
N LEU A 48 -2.92 5.02 8.21
CA LEU A 48 -2.19 3.88 7.67
C LEU A 48 -3.21 2.88 7.14
N MET A 49 -2.97 2.35 5.94
CA MET A 49 -3.81 1.34 5.29
C MET A 49 -2.94 0.16 4.86
N LEU A 50 -3.46 -1.05 5.04
CA LEU A 50 -2.85 -2.28 4.55
C LEU A 50 -3.35 -2.61 3.16
N ILE A 51 -2.49 -3.25 2.36
CA ILE A 51 -2.93 -3.90 1.13
C ILE A 51 -3.79 -5.11 1.53
N PRO A 52 -5.04 -5.22 1.06
CA PRO A 52 -5.89 -6.34 1.43
C PRO A 52 -5.35 -7.66 0.89
N ASP A 53 -5.49 -8.72 1.67
CA ASP A 53 -5.18 -10.06 1.22
C ASP A 53 -6.22 -10.53 0.19
N THR A 54 -5.74 -11.11 -0.91
CA THR A 54 -6.60 -11.65 -1.99
C THR A 54 -6.85 -13.14 -1.82
N GLU A 55 -5.94 -13.87 -1.16
CA GLU A 55 -6.01 -15.31 -0.94
C GLU A 55 -5.53 -15.68 0.47
N SER A 56 -6.22 -16.65 1.11
CA SER A 56 -5.83 -17.14 2.43
C SER A 56 -4.47 -17.84 2.38
N GLY A 57 -3.48 -17.30 3.09
CA GLY A 57 -2.17 -17.93 3.27
C GLY A 57 -1.05 -17.43 2.36
N ILE A 58 -1.32 -16.49 1.45
CA ILE A 58 -0.28 -15.82 0.66
C ILE A 58 0.16 -14.55 1.39
N ASN A 59 1.35 -14.58 1.99
CA ASN A 59 1.93 -13.45 2.73
C ASN A 59 2.60 -12.40 1.81
N ASN A 60 1.94 -12.00 0.72
CA ASN A 60 2.43 -10.92 -0.13
C ASN A 60 1.49 -9.72 -0.04
N SER A 61 1.86 -8.75 0.82
CA SER A 61 1.14 -7.49 1.01
C SER A 61 1.56 -6.40 0.02
N ASP A 62 2.17 -6.77 -1.09
CA ASP A 62 2.59 -5.84 -2.14
C ASP A 62 1.39 -5.49 -3.02
N ILE A 63 1.30 -4.25 -3.51
CA ILE A 63 0.14 -3.82 -4.32
C ILE A 63 -0.05 -4.66 -5.59
N GLU A 64 1.03 -5.23 -6.14
CA GLU A 64 0.96 -6.10 -7.31
C GLU A 64 0.26 -7.44 -7.02
N SER A 65 0.14 -7.87 -5.75
CA SER A 65 -0.62 -9.08 -5.38
C SER A 65 -2.13 -8.92 -5.60
N LEU A 66 -2.60 -7.67 -5.72
CA LEU A 66 -3.97 -7.36 -6.13
C LEU A 66 -4.21 -7.59 -7.62
N LEU A 67 -3.18 -7.73 -8.45
CA LEU A 67 -3.36 -8.07 -9.86
C LEU A 67 -3.68 -9.56 -9.99
N LEU A 68 -4.57 -9.90 -10.93
CA LEU A 68 -4.84 -11.30 -11.22
C LEU A 68 -3.63 -11.96 -11.87
N SER A 69 -3.33 -13.19 -11.48
CA SER A 69 -2.22 -13.94 -12.07
C SER A 69 -2.34 -14.06 -13.59
N ASP A 70 -3.57 -14.17 -14.12
CA ASP A 70 -3.81 -14.23 -15.56
C ASP A 70 -3.46 -12.92 -16.27
N ASP A 71 -3.66 -11.78 -15.61
CA ASP A 71 -3.29 -10.48 -16.16
C ASP A 71 -1.77 -10.31 -16.20
N ILE A 72 -1.05 -10.76 -15.17
CA ILE A 72 0.42 -10.80 -15.20
C ILE A 72 0.91 -11.74 -16.33
N LYS A 73 0.33 -12.94 -16.45
CA LYS A 73 0.68 -13.90 -17.51
C LYS A 73 0.45 -13.36 -18.92
N LYS A 74 -0.52 -12.48 -19.15
CA LYS A 74 -0.70 -11.81 -20.45
C LYS A 74 0.52 -10.95 -20.78
N VAL A 75 1.00 -10.17 -19.81
CA VAL A 75 2.20 -9.33 -19.97
C VAL A 75 3.44 -10.19 -20.16
N ASP A 76 3.57 -11.28 -19.39
CA ASP A 76 4.68 -12.22 -19.54
C ASP A 76 4.82 -12.73 -20.98
N ARG A 77 3.69 -13.10 -21.59
CA ARG A 77 3.65 -13.58 -23.00
C ARG A 77 4.03 -12.51 -24.00
N ILE A 78 3.60 -11.27 -23.79
CA ILE A 78 3.91 -10.13 -24.67
C ILE A 78 5.40 -9.81 -24.62
N LEU A 79 5.97 -9.76 -23.40
CA LEU A 79 7.37 -9.41 -23.20
C LEU A 79 8.33 -10.59 -23.39
N ARG A 80 7.80 -11.83 -23.46
CA ARG A 80 8.56 -13.09 -23.44
C ARG A 80 9.54 -13.15 -22.25
N LYS A 81 9.11 -12.60 -21.12
CA LYS A 81 9.84 -12.49 -19.86
C LYS A 81 8.89 -12.73 -18.71
N GLU A 82 9.38 -13.17 -17.56
CA GLU A 82 8.55 -13.39 -16.37
C GLU A 82 8.61 -12.19 -15.44
N PHE A 83 7.46 -11.79 -14.89
CA PHE A 83 7.42 -10.78 -13.85
C PHE A 83 8.24 -11.21 -12.62
N ASN A 84 9.13 -10.34 -12.18
CA ASN A 84 9.87 -10.52 -10.93
C ASN A 84 9.89 -9.21 -10.16
N SER A 85 9.26 -9.20 -8.98
CA SER A 85 9.20 -8.05 -8.08
C SER A 85 10.42 -7.92 -7.17
N SER A 86 11.31 -8.92 -7.14
CA SER A 86 12.48 -8.99 -6.26
C SER A 86 13.76 -8.68 -7.02
N ASP A 87 14.53 -7.71 -6.53
CA ASP A 87 15.84 -7.38 -7.10
C ASP A 87 16.88 -8.51 -6.92
N LYS A 88 16.72 -9.35 -5.87
CA LYS A 88 17.74 -10.37 -5.52
C LYS A 88 17.87 -11.49 -6.55
N ASN A 89 16.76 -11.85 -7.20
CA ASN A 89 16.69 -12.96 -8.16
C ASN A 89 16.41 -12.46 -9.57
N PHE A 90 16.62 -11.17 -9.84
CA PHE A 90 16.28 -10.55 -11.11
C PHE A 90 17.35 -10.87 -12.16
N VAL A 91 16.92 -11.48 -13.27
CA VAL A 91 17.76 -11.72 -14.43
C VAL A 91 17.23 -10.90 -15.59
N GLU A 92 17.94 -9.83 -15.98
CA GLU A 92 17.45 -8.83 -16.94
C GLU A 92 16.99 -9.42 -18.28
N GLU A 93 17.65 -10.47 -18.76
CA GLU A 93 17.28 -11.16 -20.00
C GLU A 93 15.96 -11.95 -19.86
N LYS A 94 15.65 -12.45 -18.66
CA LYS A 94 14.50 -13.33 -18.40
C LYS A 94 13.34 -12.64 -17.71
N ASN A 95 13.58 -11.50 -17.06
CA ASN A 95 12.62 -10.86 -16.19
C ASN A 95 12.32 -9.41 -16.56
N TYR A 96 11.13 -8.97 -16.15
CA TYR A 96 10.78 -7.56 -16.10
C TYR A 96 10.24 -7.20 -14.71
N GLY A 97 10.51 -5.97 -14.29
CA GLY A 97 10.16 -5.48 -12.95
C GLY A 97 8.93 -4.58 -12.93
N LYS A 98 8.65 -4.04 -11.74
CA LYS A 98 7.47 -3.19 -11.43
C LYS A 98 7.30 -2.01 -12.40
N ASN A 99 8.40 -1.36 -12.81
CA ASN A 99 8.35 -0.22 -13.74
C ASN A 99 7.82 -0.59 -15.14
N HIS A 100 8.17 -1.78 -15.64
CA HIS A 100 7.63 -2.25 -16.93
C HIS A 100 6.18 -2.67 -16.79
N LEU A 101 5.85 -3.38 -15.71
CA LEU A 101 4.48 -3.80 -15.42
C LEU A 101 3.54 -2.60 -15.32
N SER A 102 3.91 -1.58 -14.53
CA SER A 102 3.07 -0.40 -14.30
C SER A 102 2.84 0.41 -15.57
N LYS A 103 3.88 0.61 -16.40
CA LYS A 103 3.74 1.25 -17.72
C LYS A 103 2.81 0.47 -18.63
N HIS A 104 2.95 -0.86 -18.68
CA HIS A 104 2.11 -1.69 -19.52
C HIS A 104 0.64 -1.62 -19.10
N ILE A 105 0.36 -1.72 -17.80
CA ILE A 105 -1.00 -1.56 -17.24
C ILE A 105 -1.56 -0.18 -17.58
N MET A 106 -0.78 0.88 -17.39
CA MET A 106 -1.21 2.26 -17.65
C MET A 106 -1.66 2.46 -19.10
N TYR A 107 -0.95 1.88 -20.08
CA TYR A 107 -1.29 2.02 -21.49
C TYR A 107 -2.40 1.08 -21.97
N ASN A 108 -2.70 0.01 -21.22
CA ASN A 108 -3.64 -1.03 -21.61
C ASN A 108 -4.70 -1.27 -20.51
N TYR A 109 -5.09 -0.22 -19.78
CA TYR A 109 -5.88 -0.33 -18.56
C TYR A 109 -7.18 -1.12 -18.72
N GLN A 110 -7.80 -1.04 -19.90
CA GLN A 110 -9.02 -1.77 -20.26
C GLN A 110 -8.87 -3.30 -20.31
N ASP A 111 -7.65 -3.81 -20.44
CA ASP A 111 -7.36 -5.25 -20.60
C ASP A 111 -7.07 -5.96 -19.27
N PHE A 112 -7.07 -5.20 -18.17
CA PHE A 112 -6.76 -5.64 -16.81
C PHE A 112 -8.00 -5.61 -15.93
N SER A 113 -8.13 -6.63 -15.08
CA SER A 113 -9.17 -6.68 -14.06
C SER A 113 -8.65 -6.13 -12.74
N PHE A 114 -9.30 -5.08 -12.23
CA PHE A 114 -9.01 -4.48 -10.93
C PHE A 114 -9.96 -4.96 -9.83
N GLN A 115 -10.59 -6.13 -9.99
CA GLN A 115 -11.61 -6.60 -9.06
C GLN A 115 -11.10 -6.73 -7.61
N ASN A 116 -9.86 -7.17 -7.42
CA ASN A 116 -9.23 -7.32 -6.11
C ASN A 116 -8.87 -5.96 -5.47
N PHE A 117 -8.79 -4.88 -6.25
CA PHE A 117 -8.58 -3.51 -5.73
C PHE A 117 -9.85 -2.94 -5.09
N LYS A 118 -11.02 -3.56 -5.31
CA LYS A 118 -12.29 -3.06 -4.77
C LYS A 118 -12.23 -2.84 -3.26
N LYS A 119 -11.68 -3.80 -2.51
CA LYS A 119 -11.55 -3.69 -1.05
C LYS A 119 -10.65 -2.54 -0.63
N LEU A 120 -9.54 -2.34 -1.35
CA LEU A 120 -8.64 -1.20 -1.15
C LEU A 120 -9.37 0.14 -1.36
N PHE A 121 -10.20 0.25 -2.40
CA PHE A 121 -11.00 1.46 -2.64
C PHE A 121 -12.10 1.69 -1.59
N GLU A 122 -12.75 0.64 -1.10
CA GLU A 122 -13.72 0.75 0.00
C GLU A 122 -13.05 1.19 1.32
N ASN A 123 -11.82 0.74 1.59
CA ASN A 123 -11.02 1.21 2.72
C ASN A 123 -10.71 2.70 2.60
N ILE A 124 -10.34 3.19 1.40
CA ILE A 124 -10.12 4.63 1.14
C ILE A 124 -11.41 5.44 1.39
N LYS A 125 -12.56 4.97 0.92
CA LYS A 125 -13.86 5.63 1.19
C LYS A 125 -14.15 5.70 2.70
N SER A 126 -13.87 4.61 3.41
CA SER A 126 -14.05 4.53 4.86
C SER A 126 -13.16 5.53 5.61
N ILE A 127 -11.89 5.65 5.20
CA ILE A 127 -10.94 6.65 5.72
C ILE A 127 -11.46 8.08 5.49
N ILE A 128 -11.93 8.38 4.27
CA ILE A 128 -12.48 9.71 3.95
C ILE A 128 -13.69 10.03 4.85
N GLN A 129 -14.57 9.06 5.07
CA GLN A 129 -15.74 9.24 5.92
C GLN A 129 -15.35 9.42 7.40
N ASP A 130 -14.42 8.61 7.92
CA ASP A 130 -13.90 8.74 9.28
C ASP A 130 -13.26 10.12 9.49
N ASN A 131 -12.45 10.60 8.54
CA ASN A 131 -11.83 11.92 8.62
C ASN A 131 -12.89 13.05 8.67
N LYS A 132 -13.90 13.01 7.79
CA LYS A 132 -15.02 13.97 7.82
C LYS A 132 -15.72 13.97 9.18
N ASN A 133 -15.99 12.79 9.73
CA ASN A 133 -16.65 12.65 11.03
C ASN A 133 -15.80 13.23 12.18
N ARG A 134 -14.46 13.15 12.09
CA ARG A 134 -13.54 13.73 13.08
C ARG A 134 -13.46 15.24 12.98
N VAL A 135 -13.45 15.79 11.76
CA VAL A 135 -13.45 17.25 11.53
C VAL A 135 -14.75 17.87 12.03
N ASN A 136 -15.90 17.27 11.73
CA ASN A 136 -17.21 17.80 12.15
C ASN A 136 -17.50 17.67 13.66
N LYS A 137 -16.65 16.97 14.41
CA LYS A 137 -16.76 16.81 15.87
C LYS A 137 -15.91 17.82 16.66
N LYS A 138 -15.07 18.60 15.98
CA LYS A 138 -14.31 19.72 16.57
C LYS A 138 -15.08 21.02 16.39
#